data_AF-A0A940HFG7-F1
#
_entry.id   AF-A0A940HFG7-F1
#
_cell.length_a   1.000
_cell.length_b   1.000
_cell.length_c   1.000
_cell.angle_alpha   90.00
_cell.angle_beta   90.00
_cell.angle_gamma   90.00
#
_symmetry.space_group_name_H-M   'P 1'
#
loop_
_entity.id
_entity.type
_entity.pdbx_description
1 polymer ?
#
loop_
_entity_poly.entity_id
_entity_poly.type
_entity_poly.pdbx_seq_one_letter_code
_entity_poly.pdbx_strand_id
1 'polypeptide(L)'
;MASAFWTLEDGRGFARRWTGMAYMLELITDELKRIAGAREFYEYLEPFVFREERGDESNGIGGFIKGNESIMFNFDLRSFAPINREYFWQATEQALAKLKLQENENEGIIYLLSVLLDMHTRVIQGEDPMELNHMTVIEPPPTEKSGPGW
;
A
#
# COMPACT_ATOMS: atom_id res chain seq x y z
N MET A 1 -0.31 17.49 5.42
CA MET A 1 -1.23 16.72 6.27
C MET A 1 -1.36 15.33 5.68
N ALA A 2 -1.44 14.28 6.50
CA ALA A 2 -1.73 12.94 5.99
C ALA A 2 -3.18 12.88 5.49
N SER A 3 -3.44 12.13 4.44
CA SER A 3 -4.77 11.99 3.85
C SER A 3 -5.05 10.58 3.32
N ALA A 4 -4.13 9.63 3.53
CA ALA A 4 -4.28 8.22 3.18
C ALA A 4 -3.59 7.36 4.24
N PHE A 5 -4.12 6.18 4.51
CA PHE A 5 -3.77 5.39 5.70
C PHE A 5 -3.69 3.89 5.37
N TRP A 6 -2.53 3.26 5.59
CA TRP A 6 -2.39 1.81 5.54
C TRP A 6 -2.13 1.24 6.93
N THR A 7 -2.86 0.21 7.31
CA THR A 7 -2.70 -0.48 8.59
C THR A 7 -1.89 -1.75 8.39
N LEU A 8 -0.79 -1.87 9.13
CA LEU A 8 0.14 -3.01 9.07
C LEU A 8 -0.35 -4.16 9.96
N GLU A 9 0.40 -5.27 9.96
CA GLU A 9 0.02 -6.55 10.56
C GLU A 9 -0.24 -6.50 12.05
N ASP A 10 0.42 -5.59 12.75
CA ASP A 10 0.28 -5.35 14.19
C ASP A 10 -0.78 -4.29 14.53
N GLY A 11 -1.43 -3.70 13.54
CA GLY A 11 -2.42 -2.63 13.70
C GLY A 11 -1.87 -1.21 13.71
N ARG A 12 -0.56 -1.01 13.54
CA ARG A 12 0.01 0.35 13.45
C ARG A 12 -0.23 0.96 12.06
N GLY A 13 -0.34 2.29 12.04
CA GLY A 13 -0.74 3.05 10.86
C GLY A 13 0.43 3.73 10.15
N PHE A 14 0.57 3.43 8.85
CA PHE A 14 1.37 4.20 7.92
C PHE A 14 0.50 5.26 7.23
N ALA A 15 0.72 6.55 7.57
CA ALA A 15 -0.10 7.64 7.07
C ALA A 15 0.73 8.68 6.33
N ARG A 16 0.33 8.99 5.10
CA ARG A 16 1.05 9.93 4.20
C ARG A 16 0.08 10.76 3.38
N ARG A 17 0.62 11.69 2.57
CA ARG A 17 -0.18 12.38 1.55
C ARG A 17 -0.67 11.36 0.52
N TRP A 18 -1.92 11.49 0.11
CA TRP A 18 -2.56 10.51 -0.78
C TRP A 18 -1.83 10.34 -2.11
N THR A 19 -1.25 11.39 -2.69
CA THR A 19 -0.53 11.29 -3.97
C THR A 19 0.67 10.34 -3.91
N GLY A 20 1.43 10.39 -2.81
CA GLY A 20 2.55 9.47 -2.61
C GLY A 20 2.08 8.03 -2.39
N MET A 21 0.97 7.85 -1.67
CA MET A 21 0.36 6.54 -1.42
C MET A 21 -0.24 5.93 -2.68
N ALA A 22 -0.90 6.72 -3.51
CA ALA A 22 -1.42 6.33 -4.81
C ALA A 22 -0.30 5.82 -5.72
N TYR A 23 0.80 6.58 -5.81
CA TYR A 23 1.94 6.18 -6.63
C TYR A 23 2.67 4.95 -6.08
N MET A 24 2.81 4.80 -4.76
CA MET A 24 3.32 3.55 -4.18
C MET A 24 2.44 2.36 -4.52
N LEU A 25 1.11 2.50 -4.39
CA LEU A 25 0.17 1.42 -4.71
C LEU A 25 0.24 1.04 -6.18
N GLU A 26 0.38 2.01 -7.08
CA GLU A 26 0.57 1.78 -8.51
C GLU A 26 1.81 0.91 -8.77
N LEU A 27 2.95 1.30 -8.22
CA LEU A 27 4.21 0.57 -8.37
C LEU A 27 4.13 -0.85 -7.82
N ILE A 28 3.57 -1.00 -6.62
CA ILE A 28 3.37 -2.32 -5.99
C ILE A 28 2.46 -3.18 -6.87
N THR A 29 1.34 -2.63 -7.34
CA THR A 29 0.36 -3.36 -8.16
C THR A 29 0.94 -3.77 -9.51
N ASP A 30 1.77 -2.93 -10.12
CA ASP A 30 2.46 -3.26 -11.36
C ASP A 30 3.50 -4.38 -11.19
N GLU A 31 4.11 -4.51 -10.01
CA GLU A 31 5.01 -5.62 -9.68
C GLU A 31 4.27 -6.94 -9.45
N LEU A 32 3.04 -6.92 -8.90
CA LEU A 32 2.23 -8.13 -8.71
C LEU A 32 2.03 -8.91 -10.02
N LYS A 33 1.95 -8.22 -11.18
CA LYS A 33 1.86 -8.84 -12.51
C LYS A 33 2.99 -9.83 -12.81
N ARG A 34 4.14 -9.68 -12.14
CA ARG A 34 5.36 -10.46 -12.39
C ARG A 34 5.56 -11.58 -11.39
N ILE A 35 4.75 -11.63 -10.32
CA ILE A 35 4.85 -12.65 -9.28
C ILE A 35 3.96 -13.84 -9.67
N ALA A 36 4.56 -15.03 -9.76
CA ALA A 36 3.84 -16.25 -10.06
C ALA A 36 2.79 -16.54 -8.96
N GLY A 37 1.54 -16.73 -9.37
CA GLY A 37 0.41 -16.96 -8.45
C GLY A 37 -0.31 -15.71 -7.96
N ALA A 38 0.25 -14.51 -8.13
CA ALA A 38 -0.34 -13.27 -7.62
C ALA A 38 -1.42 -12.65 -8.52
N ARG A 39 -1.82 -13.34 -9.61
CA ARG A 39 -2.70 -12.78 -10.64
C ARG A 39 -4.06 -12.33 -10.10
N GLU A 40 -4.73 -13.17 -9.31
CA GLU A 40 -6.04 -12.83 -8.75
C GLU A 40 -5.94 -11.64 -7.78
N PHE A 41 -4.86 -11.56 -7.02
CA PHE A 41 -4.63 -10.45 -6.11
C PHE A 41 -4.30 -9.14 -6.86
N TYR A 42 -3.54 -9.22 -7.96
CA TYR A 42 -3.35 -8.10 -8.88
C TYR A 42 -4.70 -7.61 -9.45
N GLU A 43 -5.52 -8.53 -9.97
CA GLU A 43 -6.83 -8.18 -10.54
C GLU A 43 -7.77 -7.56 -9.50
N TYR A 44 -7.64 -7.97 -8.22
CA TYR A 44 -8.35 -7.35 -7.10
C TYR A 44 -7.84 -5.94 -6.76
N LEU A 45 -6.53 -5.69 -6.78
CA LEU A 45 -5.97 -4.38 -6.40
C LEU A 45 -6.05 -3.33 -7.51
N GLU A 46 -6.00 -3.73 -8.78
CA GLU A 46 -5.99 -2.80 -9.92
C GLU A 46 -7.15 -1.78 -9.95
N PRO A 47 -8.40 -2.12 -9.58
CA PRO A 47 -9.47 -1.13 -9.44
C PRO A 47 -9.16 0.01 -8.46
N PHE A 48 -8.36 -0.26 -7.43
CA PHE A 48 -7.98 0.72 -6.39
C PHE A 48 -6.74 1.56 -6.76
N VAL A 49 -6.13 1.30 -7.92
CA VAL A 49 -5.03 2.12 -8.44
C VAL A 49 -5.60 3.32 -9.19
N PHE A 50 -5.08 4.51 -8.86
CA PHE A 50 -5.40 5.74 -9.58
C PHE A 50 -4.65 5.80 -10.90
N ARG A 51 -5.39 5.99 -11.99
CA ARG A 51 -4.89 6.06 -13.35
C ARG A 51 -5.49 7.30 -14.03
N GLU A 52 -4.79 8.43 -13.94
CA GLU A 52 -5.23 9.70 -14.53
C GLU A 52 -5.52 9.55 -16.04
N GLU A 53 -4.73 8.72 -16.73
CA GLU A 53 -4.90 8.43 -18.16
C GLU A 53 -6.20 7.67 -18.50
N ARG A 54 -6.84 7.05 -17.49
CA ARG A 54 -8.14 6.38 -17.62
C ARG A 54 -9.31 7.28 -17.18
N GLY A 55 -9.04 8.55 -16.87
CA GLY A 55 -10.05 9.52 -16.45
C GLY A 55 -10.37 9.47 -14.96
N ASP A 56 -9.51 8.85 -14.13
CA ASP A 56 -9.62 8.93 -12.68
C ASP A 56 -9.32 10.37 -12.22
N GLU A 57 -10.15 10.92 -11.33
CA GLU A 57 -9.99 12.29 -10.83
C GLU A 57 -9.79 12.32 -9.32
N SER A 58 -9.01 13.27 -8.79
CA SER A 58 -8.87 13.44 -7.33
C SER A 58 -10.22 13.75 -6.68
N ASN A 59 -10.55 13.06 -5.58
CA ASN A 59 -11.77 13.34 -4.82
C ASN A 59 -11.61 14.49 -3.78
N GLY A 60 -10.40 15.06 -3.67
CA GLY A 60 -10.09 16.16 -2.76
C GLY A 60 -9.93 15.79 -1.28
N ILE A 61 -10.19 14.55 -0.88
CA ILE A 61 -10.23 14.12 0.53
C ILE A 61 -9.39 12.88 0.86
N GLY A 62 -8.50 12.46 -0.05
CA GLY A 62 -7.59 11.34 0.21
C GLY A 62 -7.81 10.11 -0.67
N GLY A 63 -8.43 10.30 -1.81
CA GLY A 63 -8.79 9.25 -2.74
C GLY A 63 -9.03 9.80 -4.14
N PHE A 64 -9.74 9.04 -4.95
CA PHE A 64 -10.08 9.40 -6.32
C PHE A 64 -11.48 8.95 -6.70
N ILE A 65 -12.01 9.53 -7.76
CA ILE A 65 -13.27 9.17 -8.38
C ILE A 65 -12.97 8.27 -9.57
N LYS A 66 -13.62 7.11 -9.62
CA LYS A 66 -13.58 6.16 -10.73
C LYS A 66 -15.00 5.89 -11.19
N GLY A 67 -15.37 6.39 -12.37
CA GLY A 67 -16.77 6.42 -12.80
C GLY A 67 -17.62 7.24 -11.82
N ASN A 68 -18.49 6.59 -11.06
CA ASN A 68 -19.35 7.23 -10.05
C ASN A 68 -19.00 6.86 -8.60
N GLU A 69 -17.86 6.19 -8.40
CA GLU A 69 -17.44 5.71 -7.07
C GLU A 69 -16.27 6.55 -6.54
N SER A 70 -16.32 6.87 -5.25
CA SER A 70 -15.20 7.49 -4.52
C SER A 70 -14.39 6.41 -3.83
N ILE A 71 -13.16 6.21 -4.29
CA ILE A 71 -12.23 5.20 -3.80
C ILE A 71 -11.22 5.88 -2.89
N MET A 72 -11.12 5.41 -1.64
CA MET A 72 -10.18 5.93 -0.65
C MET A 72 -8.89 5.11 -0.62
N PHE A 73 -7.74 5.75 -0.44
CA PHE A 73 -6.45 5.05 -0.25
C PHE A 73 -6.25 4.57 1.19
N ASN A 74 -7.29 3.94 1.74
CA ASN A 74 -7.30 3.41 3.09
C ASN A 74 -7.36 1.89 3.04
N PHE A 75 -6.28 1.25 3.46
CA PHE A 75 -6.15 -0.20 3.38
C PHE A 75 -5.79 -0.77 4.74
N ASP A 76 -6.49 -1.81 5.15
CA ASP A 76 -6.02 -2.66 6.24
C ASP A 76 -5.36 -3.90 5.64
N LEU A 77 -4.03 -3.97 5.67
CA LEU A 77 -3.29 -5.07 5.07
C LEU A 77 -3.64 -6.40 5.74
N ARG A 78 -4.05 -6.38 7.02
CA ARG A 78 -4.51 -7.57 7.77
C ARG A 78 -5.78 -8.18 7.22
N SER A 79 -6.58 -7.40 6.50
CA SER A 79 -7.80 -7.88 5.86
C SER A 79 -7.52 -8.76 4.63
N PHE A 80 -6.29 -8.79 4.11
CA PHE A 80 -5.92 -9.68 3.00
C PHE A 80 -5.56 -11.08 3.50
N ALA A 81 -5.86 -12.08 2.68
CA ALA A 81 -5.45 -13.46 2.93
C ALA A 81 -3.92 -13.52 3.16
N PRO A 82 -3.41 -14.42 4.03
CA PRO A 82 -1.98 -14.50 4.35
C PRO A 82 -1.07 -14.50 3.12
N ILE A 83 -1.40 -15.31 2.10
CA ILE A 83 -0.62 -15.40 0.86
C ILE A 83 -0.61 -14.10 0.05
N ASN A 84 -1.71 -13.33 0.07
CA ASN A 84 -1.77 -12.05 -0.63
C ASN A 84 -0.93 -10.98 0.08
N ARG A 85 -0.83 -11.04 1.41
CA ARG A 85 0.09 -10.18 2.16
C ARG A 85 1.55 -10.47 1.78
N GLU A 86 1.91 -11.75 1.65
CA GLU A 86 3.25 -12.13 1.17
C GLU A 86 3.51 -11.56 -0.23
N TYR A 87 2.55 -11.68 -1.16
CA TYR A 87 2.67 -11.07 -2.49
C TYR A 87 2.79 -9.55 -2.45
N PHE A 88 2.04 -8.88 -1.58
CA PHE A 88 2.11 -7.44 -1.41
C PHE A 88 3.51 -6.99 -0.99
N TRP A 89 4.11 -7.65 0.00
CA TRP A 89 5.44 -7.30 0.49
C TRP A 89 6.53 -7.63 -0.52
N GLN A 90 6.46 -8.79 -1.16
CA GLN A 90 7.36 -9.16 -2.24
C GLN A 90 7.32 -8.14 -3.40
N ALA A 91 6.13 -7.68 -3.78
CA ALA A 91 5.96 -6.65 -4.79
C ALA A 91 6.52 -5.29 -4.35
N THR A 92 6.35 -4.93 -3.07
CA THR A 92 6.89 -3.70 -2.47
C THR A 92 8.42 -3.69 -2.51
N GLU A 93 9.07 -4.80 -2.17
CA GLU A 93 10.52 -4.95 -2.26
C GLU A 93 11.02 -4.84 -3.71
N GLN A 94 10.35 -5.51 -4.65
CA GLN A 94 10.70 -5.44 -6.07
C GLN A 94 10.55 -4.03 -6.65
N ALA A 95 9.49 -3.32 -6.27
CA ALA A 95 9.25 -1.95 -6.68
C ALA A 95 10.36 -1.02 -6.18
N LEU A 96 10.73 -1.13 -4.90
CA LEU A 96 11.82 -0.35 -4.31
C LEU A 96 13.16 -0.65 -4.99
N ALA A 97 13.47 -1.94 -5.22
CA ALA A 97 14.70 -2.35 -5.88
C ALA A 97 14.82 -1.76 -7.29
N LYS A 98 13.73 -1.78 -8.07
CA LYS A 98 13.71 -1.18 -9.42
C LYS A 98 13.87 0.33 -9.40
N LEU A 99 13.19 1.02 -8.49
CA LEU A 99 13.31 2.47 -8.36
C LEU A 99 14.73 2.90 -8.03
N LYS A 100 15.43 2.17 -7.15
CA LYS A 100 16.83 2.44 -6.81
C LYS A 100 17.82 2.26 -7.97
N LEU A 101 17.45 1.45 -8.98
CA LEU A 101 18.26 1.22 -10.18
C LEU A 101 17.99 2.23 -11.29
N GLN A 102 16.85 2.91 -11.26
CA GLN A 102 16.56 4.01 -12.16
C GLN A 102 17.26 5.25 -11.60
N GLU A 103 18.17 5.87 -12.35
CA GLU A 103 18.90 7.09 -11.98
C GLU A 103 17.98 8.34 -11.97
N ASN A 104 16.75 8.20 -11.46
CA ASN A 104 15.70 9.21 -11.48
C ASN A 104 15.53 9.82 -10.08
N GLU A 105 15.09 11.09 -10.04
CA GLU A 105 14.84 11.88 -8.82
C GLU A 105 13.59 11.43 -8.01
N ASN A 106 13.33 10.13 -7.88
CA ASN A 106 12.22 9.58 -7.09
C ASN A 106 12.57 9.41 -5.61
N GLU A 107 13.45 10.23 -5.06
CA GLU A 107 13.97 10.12 -3.69
C GLU A 107 12.84 10.08 -2.64
N GLY A 108 11.80 10.90 -2.84
CA GLY A 108 10.65 10.93 -1.94
C GLY A 108 9.91 9.59 -1.87
N ILE A 109 9.71 8.93 -3.02
CA ILE A 109 8.99 7.65 -3.09
C ILE A 109 9.86 6.51 -2.60
N ILE A 110 11.16 6.53 -2.94
CA ILE A 110 12.15 5.60 -2.40
C ILE A 110 12.15 5.67 -0.87
N TYR A 111 12.12 6.87 -0.30
CA TYR A 111 12.03 7.07 1.14
C TYR A 111 10.73 6.47 1.71
N LEU A 112 9.57 6.75 1.10
CA LEU A 112 8.30 6.23 1.61
C LEU A 112 8.22 4.70 1.59
N LEU A 113 8.62 4.06 0.49
CA LEU A 113 8.67 2.59 0.39
C LEU A 113 9.68 2.00 1.37
N SER A 114 10.83 2.66 1.58
CA SER A 114 11.83 2.21 2.55
C SER A 114 11.31 2.27 3.98
N VAL A 115 10.59 3.34 4.35
CA VAL A 115 9.94 3.45 5.67
C VAL A 115 8.87 2.38 5.84
N LEU A 116 8.04 2.15 4.82
CA LEU A 116 6.98 1.13 4.88
C LEU A 116 7.57 -0.28 5.11
N LEU A 117 8.64 -0.64 4.39
CA LEU A 117 9.34 -1.91 4.56
C LEU A 117 10.09 -2.02 5.91
N ASP A 118 10.66 -0.92 6.41
CA ASP A 118 11.29 -0.90 7.74
C ASP A 118 10.25 -1.17 8.84
N MET A 119 9.07 -0.53 8.75
CA MET A 119 7.96 -0.81 9.66
C MET A 119 7.56 -2.29 9.61
N HIS A 120 7.35 -2.86 8.42
CA HIS A 120 7.03 -4.28 8.24
C HIS A 120 8.11 -5.20 8.86
N THR A 121 9.39 -4.91 8.64
CA THR A 121 10.52 -5.69 9.17
C THR A 121 10.53 -5.69 10.69
N ARG A 122 10.38 -4.52 11.31
CA ARG A 122 10.31 -4.38 12.77
C ARG A 122 9.13 -5.14 13.37
N VAL A 123 7.97 -5.08 12.71
CA VAL A 123 6.78 -5.84 13.12
C VAL A 123 7.06 -7.34 13.14
N ILE A 124 7.70 -7.89 12.09
CA ILE A 124 8.09 -9.29 12.05
C ILE A 124 9.07 -9.64 13.18
N GLN A 125 9.99 -8.74 13.52
CA GLN A 125 11.00 -8.93 14.56
C GLN A 125 10.45 -8.71 15.99
N GLY A 126 9.20 -8.28 16.13
CA GLY A 126 8.62 -7.90 17.42
C GLY A 126 9.24 -6.63 18.02
N GLU A 127 9.93 -5.85 17.19
CA GLU A 127 10.44 -4.54 17.57
C GLU A 127 9.32 -3.51 17.52
N ASP A 128 9.42 -2.46 18.33
CA ASP A 128 8.44 -1.37 18.32
C ASP A 128 8.76 -0.38 17.18
N PRO A 129 7.94 -0.28 16.12
CA PRO A 129 8.10 0.76 15.12
C PRO A 129 7.46 2.09 15.55
N MET A 130 7.26 2.35 16.87
CA MET A 130 6.49 3.51 17.35
C MET A 130 6.99 4.87 16.88
N GLU A 131 8.28 5.05 16.60
CA GLU A 131 8.79 6.30 16.00
C GLU A 131 8.28 6.52 14.54
N LEU A 132 7.73 5.48 13.92
CA LEU A 132 7.20 5.47 12.57
C LEU A 132 5.68 5.25 12.53
N ASN A 133 5.01 5.06 13.68
CA ASN A 133 3.55 5.02 13.72
C ASN A 133 3.00 6.44 13.59
N HIS A 134 2.18 6.65 12.57
CA HIS A 134 1.59 7.97 12.33
C HIS A 134 0.23 8.15 13.02
N MET A 135 -0.26 7.10 13.68
CA MET A 135 -1.50 7.09 14.43
C MET A 135 -1.22 6.97 15.93
N THR A 136 -2.09 7.54 16.77
CA THR A 136 -1.97 7.49 18.23
C THR A 136 -2.52 6.21 18.85
N VAL A 137 -3.18 5.38 18.02
CA VAL A 137 -3.84 4.14 18.41
C VAL A 137 -3.33 2.99 17.55
N ILE A 138 -3.30 1.80 18.13
CA ILE A 138 -3.14 0.54 17.41
C ILE A 138 -4.55 0.08 17.04
N GLU A 139 -4.81 -0.10 15.75
CA GLU A 139 -6.12 -0.54 15.26
C GLU A 139 -6.41 -1.97 15.74
N PRO A 140 -7.62 -2.25 16.25
CA PRO A 140 -8.01 -3.62 16.57
C PRO A 140 -7.98 -4.50 15.31
N PRO A 141 -7.84 -5.83 15.46
CA PRO A 141 -7.89 -6.75 14.32
C PRO A 141 -9.17 -6.54 13.49
N PRO A 142 -9.09 -6.52 12.15
CA PRO A 142 -10.27 -6.34 11.32
C PRO A 142 -11.18 -7.57 11.42
N THR A 143 -12.48 -7.35 11.42
CA THR A 143 -13.48 -8.42 11.27
C THR A 143 -13.73 -8.79 9.82
N GLU A 144 -13.33 -7.91 8.90
CA GLU A 144 -13.56 -8.06 7.47
C GLU A 144 -12.40 -8.80 6.79
N LYS A 145 -12.77 -9.61 5.80
CA LYS A 145 -11.87 -10.33 4.91
C LYS A 145 -12.01 -9.75 3.51
N SER A 146 -10.91 -9.28 2.95
CA SER A 146 -10.85 -8.55 1.69
C SER A 146 -9.95 -9.27 0.68
N GLY A 147 -10.36 -9.23 -0.59
CA GLY A 147 -9.62 -9.85 -1.69
C GLY A 147 -9.76 -11.38 -1.78
N PRO A 148 -9.07 -12.01 -2.76
CA PRO A 148 -9.18 -13.45 -3.02
C PRO A 148 -8.45 -14.32 -1.98
N GLY A 149 -8.78 -15.60 -1.91
CA GLY A 149 -8.02 -16.60 -1.12
C GLY A 149 -8.41 -16.73 0.36
N TRP A 150 -9.61 -16.30 0.74
CA TRP A 150 -10.14 -16.32 2.11
C TRP A 150 -11.06 -17.49 2.46
#